data_AF-A0A2D7MHC5-F1
#
_entry.id   AF-A0A2D7MHC5-F1
#
_cell.length_a   1.000
_cell.length_b   1.000
_cell.length_c   1.000
_cell.angle_alpha   90.00
_cell.angle_beta   90.00
_cell.angle_gamma   90.00
#
_symmetry.space_group_name_H-M   'P 1'
#
loop_
_entity.id
_entity.type
_entity.pdbx_description
1 polymer ?
#
loop_
_entity_poly.entity_id
_entity_poly.type
_entity_poly.pdbx_seq_one_letter_code
_entity_poly.pdbx_strand_id
1 'polypeptide(L)' 'MADVNSTVKSAASGIVGVIKALIVLFVFVNIVYSTGFDPIGGIVDLVNTFLDGGFAGLLALLVFLSFLA' A
#
# COMPACT_ATOMS: atom_id res chain seq x y z
N MET A 1 -7.89 28.16 -9.37
CA MET A 1 -8.33 26.76 -9.08
C MET A 1 -7.18 25.74 -9.20
N ALA A 2 -6.10 26.00 -9.95
CA ALA A 2 -4.93 25.12 -10.00
C ALA A 2 -4.20 24.97 -8.63
N ASP A 3 -4.15 26.03 -7.82
CA ASP A 3 -3.45 26.05 -6.52
C ASP A 3 -4.06 25.15 -5.45
N VAL A 4 -5.39 25.03 -5.42
CA VAL A 4 -6.06 24.15 -4.45
C VAL A 4 -5.80 22.69 -4.81
N ASN A 5 -5.83 22.35 -6.11
CA ASN A 5 -5.54 20.99 -6.57
C ASN A 5 -4.07 20.60 -6.33
N SER A 6 -3.11 21.51 -6.55
CA SER A 6 -1.70 21.24 -6.26
C SER A 6 -1.44 21.10 -4.74
N THR A 7 -2.10 21.91 -3.92
CA THR A 7 -2.02 21.83 -2.46
C THR A 7 -2.58 20.50 -1.94
N VAL A 8 -3.76 20.09 -2.42
CA VAL A 8 -4.39 18.83 -2.05
C VAL A 8 -3.53 17.63 -2.48
N LYS A 9 -2.95 17.65 -3.69
CA LYS A 9 -2.04 16.59 -4.15
C LYS A 9 -0.77 16.50 -3.29
N SER A 10 -0.18 17.63 -2.90
CA SER A 10 0.97 17.63 -1.99
C SER A 10 0.62 17.07 -0.62
N ALA A 11 -0.51 17.48 -0.04
CA ALA A 11 -0.98 16.96 1.24
C ALA A 11 -1.25 15.45 1.17
N ALA A 12 -1.94 15.00 0.11
CA ALA A 12 -2.22 13.58 -0.12
C ALA A 12 -0.93 12.76 -0.28
N SER A 13 0.04 13.26 -1.05
CA SER A 13 1.35 12.62 -1.22
C SER A 13 2.11 12.51 0.11
N GLY A 14 2.10 13.58 0.93
CA GLY A 14 2.69 13.58 2.27
C GLY A 14 2.05 12.53 3.19
N ILE A 15 0.72 12.44 3.21
CA ILE A 15 -0.02 11.45 4.00
C ILE A 15 0.31 10.03 3.53
N VAL A 16 0.34 9.79 2.22
CA VAL A 16 0.73 8.48 1.65
C VAL A 16 2.15 8.11 2.05
N GLY A 17 3.08 9.07 2.05
CA GLY A 17 4.45 8.88 2.53
C GLY A 17 4.51 8.45 4.00
N VAL A 18 3.77 9.13 4.87
CA VAL A 18 3.68 8.80 6.31
C VAL A 18 3.08 7.40 6.51
N ILE A 19 1.98 7.08 5.83
CA ILE A 19 1.34 5.75 5.93
C ILE A 19 2.31 4.66 5.49
N LYS A 20 3.03 4.84 4.37
CA LYS A 20 4.05 3.89 3.92
C LYS A 20 5.13 3.67 4.98
N ALA A 21 5.64 4.75 5.58
CA ALA A 21 6.66 4.65 6.63
C ALA A 21 6.15 3.90 7.88
N LEU A 22 4.88 4.12 8.26
CA LEU A 22 4.25 3.41 9.37
C LEU A 22 4.07 1.92 9.08
N ILE A 23 3.64 1.54 7.88
CA ILE A 23 3.52 0.12 7.49
C ILE A 23 4.89 -0.57 7.61
N VAL A 24 5.93 0.06 7.07
CA VAL A 24 7.30 -0.45 7.15
C VAL A 24 7.75 -0.61 8.61
N LEU A 25 7.50 0.39 9.46
CA LEU A 25 7.78 0.32 10.90
C LEU A 25 7.04 -0.86 11.57
N PHE A 26 5.75 -1.04 11.31
CA PHE A 26 4.96 -2.13 11.88
C PHE A 26 5.45 -3.52 11.46
N VAL A 27 5.93 -3.65 10.22
CA VAL A 27 6.59 -4.89 9.75
C VAL A 27 7.86 -5.15 10.54
N PHE A 28 8.74 -4.15 10.69
CA PHE A 28 9.98 -4.32 11.45
C PHE A 28 9.74 -4.61 12.94
N VAL A 29 8.79 -3.93 13.56
CA VAL A 29 8.43 -4.19 14.97
C VAL A 29 7.91 -5.62 15.13
N ASN A 30 7.12 -6.15 14.19
CA ASN A 30 6.62 -7.52 14.23
C ASN A 30 7.67 -8.60 13.99
N ILE A 31 8.75 -8.27 13.28
CA ILE A 31 9.89 -9.19 13.12
C ILE A 31 10.63 -9.36 14.46
N VAL A 32 10.76 -8.27 15.23
CA VAL A 32 11.53 -8.26 16.49
C VAL A 32 10.67 -8.71 17.68
N TYR A 33 9.38 -8.37 17.67
CA TYR A 33 8.44 -8.64 18.77
C TYR A 33 7.16 -9.29 18.25
N SER A 34 6.65 -10.29 18.96
CA SER A 34 5.31 -10.81 18.68
C SER A 34 4.26 -9.79 19.14
N THR A 35 3.64 -9.06 18.21
CA THR A 35 2.63 -8.03 18.54
C THR A 35 1.18 -8.53 18.46
N GLY A 36 0.96 -9.78 18.03
CA GLY A 36 -0.37 -10.32 17.76
C GLY A 36 -1.00 -9.82 16.46
N PHE A 37 -0.27 -9.05 15.66
CA PHE A 37 -0.65 -8.61 14.32
C PHE A 37 0.32 -9.20 13.30
N ASP A 38 -0.15 -9.76 12.18
CA ASP A 38 0.73 -10.31 11.14
C ASP A 38 0.68 -9.45 9.85
N PRO A 39 1.42 -8.32 9.82
CA PRO A 39 1.45 -7.46 8.65
C PRO A 39 2.14 -8.13 7.45
N ILE A 40 3.03 -9.10 7.66
CA ILE A 40 3.69 -9.83 6.58
C ILE A 40 2.69 -10.81 5.94
N GLY A 41 1.95 -11.56 6.74
CA GLY A 41 0.86 -12.42 6.28
C GLY A 41 -0.17 -11.64 5.47
N GLY A 42 -0.60 -10.47 5.96
CA GLY A 42 -1.54 -9.61 5.22
C GLY A 42 -1.01 -9.14 3.85
N ILE A 43 0.29 -8.88 3.72
CA ILE A 43 0.91 -8.53 2.43
C ILE A 43 0.94 -9.76 1.50
N VAL A 44 1.30 -10.93 2.04
CA VAL A 44 1.34 -12.19 1.29
C VAL A 44 -0.06 -12.56 0.78
N ASP A 45 -1.09 -12.44 1.61
CA ASP A 45 -2.48 -12.70 1.24
C ASP A 45 -2.99 -11.76 0.14
N LEU A 46 -2.60 -10.49 0.19
CA LEU A 46 -2.91 -9.52 -0.87
C LEU A 46 -2.26 -9.92 -2.20
N VAL A 47 -0.99 -10.30 -2.18
CA VAL A 47 -0.28 -10.76 -3.38
C VAL A 47 -0.94 -12.03 -3.94
N ASN A 48 -1.24 -13.00 -3.07
CA ASN A 48 -1.90 -14.23 -3.46
C ASN A 48 -3.29 -13.97 -4.06
N THR A 49 -4.07 -13.03 -3.52
CA THR A 49 -5.38 -12.64 -4.08
C THR A 49 -5.28 -12.21 -5.55
N PHE A 50 -4.23 -11.47 -5.92
CA PHE A 50 -4.03 -11.06 -7.32
C PHE A 50 -3.47 -12.19 -8.20
N LEU A 51 -2.62 -13.05 -7.65
CA LEU A 51 -2.07 -14.21 -8.37
C LEU A 51 -3.14 -15.29 -8.63
N ASP A 52 -4.00 -15.56 -7.65
CA ASP A 52 -5.10 -16.53 -7.73
C ASP A 52 -6.18 -16.08 -8.72
N GLY A 53 -6.33 -14.76 -8.92
CA GLY A 53 -7.18 -14.19 -9.97
C GLY A 53 -6.64 -14.40 -11.41
N GLY A 54 -5.48 -15.03 -11.57
CA GLY A 54 -4.86 -15.29 -12.87
C GLY A 54 -4.60 -14.02 -13.67
N PHE A 55 -4.84 -14.05 -14.98
CA PHE A 55 -4.63 -12.88 -15.85
C PHE A 55 -5.47 -11.67 -15.44
N ALA A 56 -6.73 -11.88 -15.02
CA ALA A 56 -7.62 -10.80 -14.62
C ALA A 56 -7.14 -10.12 -13.31
N GLY A 57 -6.66 -10.90 -12.35
CA GLY A 57 -6.08 -10.38 -11.11
C GLY A 57 -4.84 -9.52 -11.37
N LEU A 58 -3.93 -9.99 -12.22
CA LEU A 58 -2.76 -9.23 -12.62
C LEU A 58 -3.12 -7.95 -13.40
N LEU A 59 -4.14 -8.00 -14.26
CA LEU A 59 -4.63 -6.82 -14.97
C LEU A 59 -5.21 -5.78 -14.01
N ALA A 60 -5.99 -6.22 -13.01
CA ALA A 60 -6.56 -5.36 -11.98
C ALA A 60 -5.46 -4.70 -11.13
N LEU A 61 -4.41 -5.45 -10.77
CA LEU A 61 -3.23 -4.91 -10.09
C LEU A 61 -2.55 -3.80 -10.92
N LEU A 62 -2.38 -4.03 -12.23
CA LEU A 62 -1.77 -3.06 -13.15
C LEU A 62 -2.62 -1.78 -13.27
N VAL A 63 -3.95 -1.92 -13.34
CA VAL A 63 -4.89 -0.78 -13.33
C VAL A 63 -4.75 0.02 -12.03
N PHE A 64 -4.73 -0.64 -10.87
CA PHE A 64 -4.54 0.05 -9.59
C PHE A 64 -3.17 0.74 -9.48
N LEU A 65 -2.10 0.10 -9.95
CA LEU A 65 -0.77 0.71 -10.02
C LEU A 65 -0.78 1.97 -10.90
N SER A 66 -1.58 2.00 -11.96
CA SER A 66 -1.69 3.18 -12.83
C SER A 66 -2.35 4.39 -12.17
N PHE A 67 -3.12 4.19 -11.09
CA PHE A 67 -3.70 5.28 -10.30
C PHE A 67 -2.74 5.82 -9.23
N LEU A 68 -1.66 5.09 -8.95
CA LEU A 68 -0.62 5.48 -7.99
C LEU A 68 0.55 6.21 -8.67
N ALA A 69 0.71 6.05 -9.99
CA ALA A 69 1.71 6.72 -10.83
C ALA A 69 1.24 8.11 -11.28
#